data_AF-A0A120GD81-F1
#
_entry.id   AF-A0A120GD81-F1
#
_cell.length_a   1.000
_cell.length_b   1.000
_cell.length_c   1.000
_cell.angle_alpha   90.00
_cell.angle_beta   90.00
_cell.angle_gamma   90.00
#
_symmetry.space_group_name_H-M   'P 1'
#
loop_
_entity.id
_entity.type
_entity.pdbx_description
1 polymer ?
#
loop_
_entity_poly.entity_id
_entity_poly.type
_entity_poly.pdbx_seq_one_letter_code
_entity_poly.pdbx_strand_id
1 'polypeptide(L)'
;MRSYRADVEAFEHWCVDNRIDEPFPASVETVCQFLEDQGQAKAPSTVQRRLYAIRKVHRLLRLPDPTFDEDINLAMRKVRRQKPIRPRQAKGLTRNYLDRFLESEPDTPWGLRNRAMLALGYELMTRRSELIALRNQDITERCDGTLRVLIRRSKADSGGSRLLRSRLLTCLRNGSPIAAPRSSGCSALSTRTR
;
A
#
# COMPACT_ATOMS: atom_id res chain seq x y z
N MET A 1 -11.21 6.87 -8.71
CA MET A 1 -11.75 6.23 -9.93
C MET A 1 -10.90 6.43 -11.19
N ARG A 2 -9.93 7.36 -11.24
CA ARG A 2 -9.08 7.60 -12.43
C ARG A 2 -8.30 6.39 -12.93
N SER A 3 -7.85 5.49 -12.04
CA SER A 3 -7.09 4.30 -12.44
C SER A 3 -7.92 3.29 -13.24
N TYR A 4 -9.21 3.14 -12.92
CA TYR A 4 -10.11 2.22 -13.63
C TYR A 4 -10.43 2.73 -15.03
N ARG A 5 -10.64 4.04 -15.19
CA ARG A 5 -10.87 4.67 -16.51
C ARG A 5 -9.74 4.33 -17.49
N ALA A 6 -8.49 4.60 -17.11
CA ALA A 6 -7.34 4.33 -17.96
C ALA A 6 -7.15 2.83 -18.28
N ASP A 7 -7.59 1.93 -17.40
CA ASP A 7 -7.53 0.49 -17.64
C ASP A 7 -8.61 0.01 -18.61
N VAL A 8 -9.81 0.62 -18.57
CA VAL A 8 -10.90 0.35 -19.51
C VAL A 8 -10.60 0.94 -20.88
N GLU A 9 -10.14 2.19 -20.94
CA GLU A 9 -9.71 2.84 -22.19
C GLU A 9 -8.62 2.01 -22.89
N ALA A 10 -7.72 1.38 -22.15
CA ALA A 10 -6.71 0.52 -22.74
C ALA A 10 -7.28 -0.76 -23.39
N PHE A 11 -8.43 -1.25 -22.91
CA PHE A 11 -9.15 -2.36 -23.52
C PHE A 11 -9.93 -1.89 -24.74
N GLU A 12 -10.67 -0.78 -24.63
CA GLU A 12 -11.44 -0.19 -25.74
C GLU A 12 -10.54 0.16 -26.93
N HIS A 13 -9.39 0.81 -26.70
CA HIS A 13 -8.44 1.10 -27.77
C HIS A 13 -7.89 -0.18 -28.42
N TRP A 14 -7.58 -1.21 -27.62
CA TRP A 14 -7.13 -2.48 -28.19
C TRP A 14 -8.24 -3.16 -29.01
N CYS A 15 -9.50 -3.06 -28.60
CA CYS A 15 -10.63 -3.54 -29.39
C CYS A 15 -10.70 -2.82 -30.74
N VAL A 16 -10.60 -1.49 -30.75
CA VAL A 16 -10.58 -0.69 -31.98
C VAL A 16 -9.41 -1.10 -32.90
N ASP A 17 -8.20 -1.23 -32.34
CA ASP A 17 -7.01 -1.64 -33.09
C ASP A 17 -7.16 -3.04 -33.72
N ASN A 18 -7.93 -3.91 -33.08
CA ASN A 18 -8.22 -5.28 -33.54
C ASN A 18 -9.55 -5.41 -34.30
N ARG A 19 -10.17 -4.29 -34.71
CA ARG A 19 -11.43 -4.25 -35.48
C ARG A 19 -12.60 -4.92 -34.75
N ILE A 20 -12.69 -4.71 -33.45
CA ILE A 20 -13.81 -5.12 -32.60
C ILE A 20 -14.63 -3.88 -32.29
N ASP A 21 -15.77 -3.73 -32.98
CA ASP A 21 -16.61 -2.53 -32.92
C ASP A 21 -17.36 -2.39 -31.58
N GLU A 22 -17.70 -3.51 -30.93
CA GLU A 22 -18.40 -3.55 -29.65
C GLU A 22 -17.52 -4.16 -28.54
N PRO A 23 -16.90 -3.34 -27.67
CA PRO A 23 -16.07 -3.84 -26.58
C PRO A 23 -16.87 -4.52 -25.45
N PHE A 24 -18.16 -4.20 -25.31
CA PHE A 24 -19.04 -4.71 -24.26
C PHE A 24 -20.42 -5.08 -24.81
N PRO A 25 -20.97 -6.27 -24.46
CA PRO A 25 -20.38 -7.32 -23.63
C PRO A 25 -19.20 -8.01 -24.33
N ALA A 26 -18.08 -8.16 -23.62
CA ALA A 26 -16.90 -8.79 -24.18
C ALA A 26 -17.08 -10.31 -24.23
N SER A 27 -16.68 -10.94 -25.34
CA SER A 27 -16.60 -12.40 -25.41
C SER A 27 -15.41 -12.94 -24.62
N VAL A 28 -15.46 -14.20 -24.20
CA VAL A 28 -14.33 -14.88 -23.53
C VAL A 28 -13.10 -14.88 -24.43
N GLU A 29 -13.28 -15.15 -25.73
CA GLU A 29 -12.21 -15.16 -26.73
C GLU A 29 -11.52 -13.79 -26.84
N THR A 30 -12.31 -12.72 -26.99
CA THR A 30 -11.81 -11.33 -27.06
C THR A 30 -10.98 -10.97 -25.83
N VAL A 31 -11.46 -11.34 -24.63
CA VAL A 31 -10.73 -11.06 -23.39
C VAL A 31 -9.45 -11.90 -23.35
N CYS A 32 -9.47 -13.17 -23.75
CA CYS A 32 -8.26 -13.99 -23.77
C CYS A 32 -7.18 -13.43 -24.70
N GLN A 33 -7.55 -13.05 -25.93
CA GLN A 33 -6.64 -12.42 -26.89
C GLN A 33 -6.04 -11.12 -26.33
N PHE A 34 -6.87 -10.26 -25.74
CA PHE A 34 -6.41 -9.05 -25.08
C PHE A 34 -5.39 -9.33 -23.97
N LEU A 35 -5.64 -10.33 -23.11
CA LEU A 35 -4.73 -10.65 -22.01
C LEU A 35 -3.39 -11.17 -22.51
N GLU A 36 -3.40 -12.03 -23.54
CA GLU A 36 -2.20 -12.59 -24.15
C GLU A 36 -1.35 -11.48 -24.80
N ASP A 37 -1.96 -10.60 -25.60
CA ASP A 37 -1.31 -9.45 -26.22
C ASP A 37 -0.71 -8.48 -25.19
N GLN A 38 -1.50 -8.13 -24.16
CA GLN A 38 -1.00 -7.27 -23.10
C GLN A 38 0.12 -7.94 -22.29
N GLY A 39 0.13 -9.26 -22.18
CA GLY A 39 1.21 -10.03 -21.57
C GLY A 39 2.56 -9.83 -22.26
N GLN A 40 2.57 -9.66 -23.58
CA GLN A 40 3.79 -9.45 -24.36
C GLN A 40 4.52 -8.15 -23.98
N ALA A 41 3.79 -7.09 -23.60
CA ALA A 41 4.38 -5.78 -23.29
C ALA A 41 4.34 -5.41 -21.79
N LYS A 42 3.32 -5.84 -21.05
CA LYS A 42 3.07 -5.39 -19.67
C LYS A 42 3.44 -6.45 -18.63
N ALA A 43 3.57 -6.02 -17.37
CA ALA A 43 3.75 -6.94 -16.25
C ALA A 43 2.44 -7.67 -15.93
N PRO A 44 2.47 -8.94 -15.46
CA PRO A 44 1.26 -9.70 -15.12
C PRO A 44 0.32 -9.00 -14.13
N SER A 45 0.87 -8.21 -13.20
CA SER A 45 0.06 -7.40 -12.26
C SER A 45 -0.75 -6.31 -12.96
N THR A 46 -0.20 -5.69 -14.00
CA THR A 46 -0.90 -4.69 -14.83
C THR A 46 -2.01 -5.36 -15.64
N VAL A 47 -1.73 -6.51 -16.26
CA VAL A 47 -2.72 -7.28 -17.03
C VAL A 47 -3.87 -7.72 -16.12
N GLN A 48 -3.57 -8.26 -14.94
CA GLN A 48 -4.58 -8.64 -13.96
C GLN A 48 -5.44 -7.45 -13.50
N ARG A 49 -4.82 -6.28 -13.30
CA ARG A 49 -5.55 -5.06 -12.93
C ARG A 49 -6.53 -4.64 -14.03
N ARG A 50 -6.15 -4.76 -15.29
CA ARG A 50 -7.03 -4.48 -16.45
C ARG A 50 -8.16 -5.49 -16.57
N LEU A 51 -7.91 -6.78 -16.33
CA LEU A 51 -8.96 -7.80 -16.23
C LEU A 51 -10.02 -7.43 -15.17
N TYR A 52 -9.60 -6.93 -14.00
CA TYR A 52 -10.54 -6.45 -12.99
C TYR A 52 -11.32 -5.20 -13.41
N ALA A 53 -10.74 -4.35 -14.25
CA ALA A 53 -11.43 -3.20 -14.81
C ALA A 53 -12.54 -3.65 -15.77
N ILE A 54 -12.24 -4.59 -16.70
CA ILE A 54 -13.22 -5.21 -17.59
C ILE A 54 -14.37 -5.84 -16.78
N ARG A 55 -14.02 -6.63 -15.76
CA ARG A 55 -14.99 -7.21 -14.82
C ARG A 55 -15.89 -6.17 -14.16
N LYS A 56 -15.29 -5.06 -13.74
CA LYS A 56 -16.01 -3.98 -13.06
C LYS A 56 -17.00 -3.31 -14.01
N VAL A 57 -16.64 -3.10 -15.27
CA VAL A 57 -17.55 -2.53 -16.29
C VAL A 57 -18.75 -3.43 -16.53
N HIS A 58 -18.54 -4.74 -16.77
CA HIS A 58 -19.64 -5.70 -16.93
C HIS A 58 -20.62 -5.65 -15.75
N ARG A 59 -20.10 -5.62 -14.52
CA ARG A 59 -20.93 -5.51 -13.30
C ARG A 59 -21.67 -4.19 -13.18
N LEU A 60 -21.05 -3.07 -13.55
CA LEU A 60 -21.68 -1.75 -13.49
C LEU A 60 -22.80 -1.61 -14.54
N LEU A 61 -22.60 -2.19 -15.72
CA LEU A 61 -23.57 -2.20 -16.81
C LEU A 61 -24.58 -3.36 -16.72
N ARG A 62 -24.47 -4.21 -15.70
CA ARG A 62 -25.30 -5.42 -15.50
C ARG A 62 -25.27 -6.38 -16.70
N LEU A 63 -24.12 -6.47 -17.37
CA LEU A 63 -23.87 -7.38 -18.48
C LEU A 63 -23.36 -8.75 -17.97
N PRO A 64 -23.49 -9.83 -18.76
CA PRO A 64 -22.85 -11.11 -18.48
C PRO A 64 -21.33 -10.93 -18.26
N ASP A 65 -20.77 -11.52 -17.21
CA ASP A 65 -19.36 -11.35 -16.84
C ASP A 65 -18.52 -12.50 -17.43
N PRO A 66 -17.73 -12.28 -18.49
CA PRO A 66 -16.92 -13.34 -19.10
C PRO A 66 -15.76 -13.76 -18.19
N THR A 67 -15.37 -12.94 -17.21
CA THR A 67 -14.10 -13.08 -16.45
C THR A 67 -14.01 -14.29 -15.51
N PHE A 68 -15.09 -15.06 -15.39
CA PHE A 68 -15.14 -16.29 -14.60
C PHE A 68 -14.80 -17.55 -15.40
N ASP A 69 -14.71 -17.43 -16.73
CA ASP A 69 -14.39 -18.55 -17.60
C ASP A 69 -12.98 -19.11 -17.32
N GLU A 70 -12.83 -20.43 -17.45
CA GLU A 70 -11.56 -21.10 -17.18
C GLU A 70 -10.51 -20.76 -18.24
N ASP A 71 -10.90 -20.42 -19.46
CA ASP A 71 -9.99 -20.00 -20.52
C ASP A 71 -9.28 -18.69 -20.15
N ILE A 72 -9.95 -17.79 -19.43
CA ILE A 72 -9.34 -16.55 -18.91
C ILE A 72 -8.34 -16.87 -17.81
N ASN A 73 -8.65 -17.83 -16.94
CA ASN A 73 -7.70 -18.30 -15.93
C ASN A 73 -6.46 -18.92 -16.59
N LEU A 74 -6.63 -19.67 -17.67
CA LEU A 74 -5.54 -20.26 -18.44
C LEU A 74 -4.70 -19.19 -19.16
N ALA A 75 -5.33 -18.21 -19.81
CA ALA A 75 -4.66 -17.08 -20.45
C ALA A 75 -3.82 -16.29 -19.43
N MET A 76 -4.40 -15.98 -18.26
CA MET A 76 -3.66 -15.32 -17.17
C MET A 76 -2.48 -16.16 -16.65
N ARG A 77 -2.61 -17.50 -16.61
CA ARG A 77 -1.51 -18.40 -16.26
C ARG A 77 -0.39 -18.34 -17.31
N LYS A 78 -0.71 -18.33 -18.61
CA LYS A 78 0.28 -18.16 -19.68
C LYS A 78 1.03 -16.83 -19.55
N VAL A 79 0.31 -15.72 -19.36
CA VAL A 79 0.90 -14.38 -19.15
C VAL A 79 1.91 -14.37 -17.99
N ARG A 80 1.57 -15.02 -16.87
CA ARG A 80 2.47 -15.13 -15.70
C ARG A 80 3.71 -15.96 -15.98
N ARG A 81 3.60 -17.01 -16.79
CA ARG A 81 4.73 -17.89 -17.16
C ARG A 81 5.70 -17.22 -18.13
N GLN A 82 5.19 -16.44 -19.09
CA GLN A 82 6.00 -15.75 -20.08
C GLN A 82 6.95 -14.71 -19.46
N LYS A 83 6.55 -14.08 -18.35
CA LYS A 83 7.34 -13.07 -17.65
C LYS A 83 7.40 -13.33 -16.15
N PRO A 84 8.36 -14.15 -15.68
CA PRO A 84 8.65 -14.27 -14.26
C PRO A 84 9.25 -12.96 -13.75
N ILE A 85 8.38 -11.99 -13.43
CA ILE A 85 8.80 -10.71 -12.86
C ILE A 85 8.95 -10.88 -11.36
N ARG A 86 10.19 -10.86 -10.88
CA ARG A 86 10.47 -10.64 -9.47
C ARG A 86 10.06 -9.20 -9.14
N PRO A 87 9.15 -8.95 -8.17
CA PRO A 87 8.78 -7.59 -7.81
C PRO A 87 10.03 -6.83 -7.39
N ARG A 88 10.34 -5.75 -8.12
CA ARG A 88 11.45 -4.87 -7.78
C ARG A 88 11.13 -4.18 -6.46
N GLN A 89 11.78 -4.62 -5.39
CA GLN A 89 11.65 -3.96 -4.11
C GLN A 89 12.21 -2.54 -4.22
N ALA A 90 11.45 -1.56 -3.74
CA ALA A 90 11.97 -0.21 -3.61
C ALA A 90 13.18 -0.22 -2.66
N LYS A 91 14.15 0.67 -2.90
CA LYS A 91 15.25 0.84 -1.96
C LYS A 91 14.67 1.24 -0.61
N GLY A 92 15.03 0.51 0.44
CA GLY A 92 14.60 0.85 1.79
C GLY A 92 15.07 2.25 2.18
N LEU A 93 14.22 2.99 2.89
CA LEU A 93 14.64 4.23 3.54
C LEU A 93 15.65 3.85 4.62
N THR A 94 16.86 4.39 4.56
CA THR A 94 17.90 4.18 5.59
C THR A 94 17.95 5.40 6.51
N ARG A 95 18.59 5.27 7.67
CA ARG A 95 18.77 6.39 8.61
C ARG A 95 19.45 7.60 7.94
N ASN A 96 20.51 7.37 7.17
CA ASN A 96 21.20 8.44 6.44
C ASN A 96 20.29 9.18 5.45
N TYR A 97 19.42 8.46 4.73
CA TYR A 97 18.44 9.10 3.85
C TYR A 97 17.38 9.89 4.64
N LEU A 98 16.93 9.34 5.77
CA LEU A 98 15.99 10.05 6.66
C LEU A 98 16.58 11.38 7.14
N ASP A 99 17.82 11.37 7.62
CA ASP A 99 18.48 12.58 8.14
C ASP A 99 18.52 13.69 7.10
N ARG A 100 18.94 13.35 5.87
CA ARG A 100 18.96 14.29 4.74
C ARG A 100 17.58 14.83 4.39
N PHE A 101 16.53 14.00 4.49
CA PHE A 101 15.16 14.48 4.26
C PHE A 101 14.70 15.42 5.35
N LEU A 102 14.98 15.11 6.62
CA LEU A 102 14.62 15.97 7.75
C LEU A 102 15.31 17.35 7.67
N GLU A 103 16.58 17.37 7.27
CA GLU A 103 17.38 18.59 7.04
C GLU A 103 16.84 19.43 5.88
N SER A 104 16.26 18.80 4.85
CA SER A 104 15.74 19.51 3.66
C SER A 104 14.39 20.20 3.90
N GLU A 105 13.68 19.86 4.97
CA GLU A 105 12.38 20.46 5.28
C GLU A 105 12.57 21.89 5.84
N PRO A 106 11.71 22.86 5.47
CA PRO A 106 11.83 24.24 5.94
C PRO A 106 11.36 24.40 7.40
N ASP A 107 11.83 25.45 8.09
CA ASP A 107 11.36 25.83 9.43
C ASP A 107 10.01 26.58 9.38
N THR A 108 9.01 25.89 8.85
CA THR A 108 7.61 26.34 8.80
C THR A 108 6.72 25.28 9.46
N PRO A 109 5.47 25.61 9.82
CA PRO A 109 4.52 24.61 10.33
C PRO A 109 4.35 23.40 9.40
N TRP A 110 4.45 23.60 8.08
CA TRP A 110 4.41 22.52 7.09
C TRP A 110 5.65 21.63 7.15
N GLY A 111 6.85 22.23 7.23
CA GLY A 111 8.08 21.46 7.36
C GLY A 111 8.17 20.71 8.69
N LEU A 112 7.71 21.30 9.80
CA LEU A 112 7.61 20.60 11.08
C LEU A 112 6.68 19.38 10.99
N ARG A 113 5.53 19.53 10.33
CA ARG A 113 4.61 18.43 10.05
C ARG A 113 5.27 17.34 9.20
N ASN A 114 5.99 17.71 8.15
CA ASN A 114 6.68 16.75 7.28
C ASN A 114 7.77 16.00 8.04
N ARG A 115 8.60 16.69 8.82
CA ARG A 115 9.61 16.07 9.70
C ARG A 115 8.98 15.08 10.66
N ALA A 116 7.88 15.44 11.32
CA ALA A 116 7.15 14.55 12.21
C ALA A 116 6.61 13.31 11.48
N MET A 117 6.01 13.49 10.29
CA MET A 117 5.50 12.37 9.48
C MET A 117 6.61 11.43 9.02
N LEU A 118 7.76 11.96 8.59
CA LEU A 118 8.92 11.18 8.15
C LEU A 118 9.52 10.37 9.30
N ALA A 119 9.78 11.01 10.45
CA ALA A 119 10.35 10.37 11.62
C ALA A 119 9.42 9.28 12.17
N LEU A 120 8.14 9.60 12.38
CA LEU A 120 7.15 8.62 12.88
C LEU A 120 6.94 7.47 11.88
N GLY A 121 6.87 7.78 10.59
CA GLY A 121 6.72 6.75 9.54
C GLY A 121 7.89 5.77 9.52
N TYR A 122 9.12 6.27 9.66
CA TYR A 122 10.34 5.47 9.67
C TYR A 122 10.41 4.55 10.90
N GLU A 123 10.24 5.10 12.10
CA GLU A 123 10.39 4.38 13.36
C GLU A 123 9.24 3.40 13.62
N LEU A 124 8.00 3.79 13.29
CA LEU A 124 6.84 2.93 13.47
C LEU A 124 6.72 1.84 12.39
N MET A 125 7.40 2.02 11.25
CA MET A 125 7.23 1.21 10.04
C MET A 125 5.76 1.05 9.66
N THR A 126 5.01 2.16 9.74
CA THR A 126 3.55 2.19 9.51
C THR A 126 3.22 2.42 8.05
N ARG A 127 2.05 1.94 7.63
CA ARG A 127 1.50 2.31 6.32
C ARG A 127 1.01 3.75 6.37
N ARG A 128 0.95 4.40 5.20
CA ARG A 128 0.38 5.75 5.05
C ARG A 128 -0.97 5.90 5.75
N SER A 129 -1.88 4.94 5.59
CA SER A 129 -3.23 5.01 6.19
C SER A 129 -3.21 4.90 7.72
N GLU A 130 -2.23 4.22 8.29
CA GLU A 130 -2.03 4.09 9.73
C GLU A 130 -1.46 5.40 10.30
N LEU A 131 -0.45 5.97 9.64
CA LEU A 131 0.19 7.23 10.04
C LEU A 131 -0.78 8.41 10.04
N ILE A 132 -1.57 8.59 8.96
CA ILE A 132 -2.55 9.69 8.88
C ILE A 132 -3.74 9.53 9.84
N ALA A 133 -3.95 8.33 10.38
CA ALA A 133 -5.02 8.07 11.32
C ALA A 133 -4.59 8.29 12.78
N LEU A 134 -3.31 8.51 13.06
CA LEU A 134 -2.83 8.80 14.42
C LEU A 134 -3.44 10.11 14.95
N ARG A 135 -3.83 10.08 16.22
CA ARG A 135 -4.26 11.26 16.98
C ARG A 135 -3.32 11.49 18.15
N ASN A 136 -3.33 12.70 18.71
CA ASN A 136 -2.49 13.04 19.87
C ASN A 136 -2.74 12.09 21.06
N GLN A 137 -4.01 11.71 21.31
CA GLN A 137 -4.40 10.74 22.34
C GLN A 137 -3.83 9.32 22.15
N ASP A 138 -3.39 8.99 20.93
CA ASP A 138 -2.80 7.69 20.61
C ASP A 138 -1.31 7.65 20.97
N ILE A 139 -0.73 8.78 21.42
CA ILE A 139 0.68 8.91 21.78
C ILE A 139 0.79 9.12 23.29
N THR A 140 1.62 8.32 23.95
CA THR A 140 1.88 8.43 25.39
C THR A 140 3.38 8.52 25.62
N GLU A 141 3.83 9.62 26.24
CA GLU A 141 5.22 9.76 26.68
C GLU A 141 5.49 8.83 27.87
N ARG A 142 6.67 8.24 27.90
CA ARG A 142 7.16 7.42 29.00
C ARG A 142 8.29 8.12 29.74
N CYS A 143 8.50 7.73 30.99
CA CYS A 143 9.54 8.27 31.85
C CYS A 143 10.98 8.02 31.34
N ASP A 144 11.17 7.01 30.50
CA ASP A 144 12.44 6.67 29.84
C ASP A 144 12.74 7.57 28.61
N GLY A 145 11.92 8.59 28.37
CA GLY A 145 12.04 9.46 27.21
C GLY A 145 11.60 8.79 25.91
N THR A 146 10.87 7.67 25.97
CA THR A 146 10.27 7.05 24.80
C THR A 146 8.80 7.42 24.60
N LEU A 147 8.29 7.27 23.38
CA LEU A 147 6.87 7.39 23.06
C LEU A 147 6.30 6.01 22.82
N ARG A 148 5.15 5.73 23.44
CA ARG A 148 4.27 4.63 23.09
C ARG A 148 3.22 5.14 22.11
N VAL A 149 3.17 4.55 20.92
CA VAL A 149 2.15 4.91 19.91
C VAL A 149 1.15 3.78 19.72
N LEU A 150 -0.13 4.11 19.73
CA LEU A 150 -1.26 3.20 19.55
C LEU A 150 -1.78 3.22 18.11
N ILE A 151 -1.60 2.12 17.37
CA ILE A 151 -2.17 1.97 16.03
C ILE A 151 -3.54 1.30 16.14
N ARG A 152 -4.61 2.07 15.92
CA ARG A 152 -6.00 1.61 16.14
C ARG A 152 -6.51 0.61 15.12
N ARG A 153 -5.98 0.63 13.89
CA ARG A 153 -6.38 -0.27 12.80
C ARG A 153 -5.17 -0.53 11.90
N SER A 154 -4.77 -1.79 11.77
CA SER A 154 -3.69 -2.19 10.88
C SER A 154 -4.27 -2.87 9.62
N LYS A 155 -3.58 -2.76 8.48
CA LYS A 155 -3.99 -3.49 7.26
C LYS A 155 -3.94 -5.02 7.45
N ALA A 156 -3.18 -5.53 8.42
CA ALA A 156 -3.11 -6.96 8.72
C ALA A 156 -4.37 -7.46 9.47
N ASP A 157 -5.22 -6.55 9.94
CA ASP A 157 -6.45 -6.87 10.68
C ASP A 157 -7.58 -7.15 9.66
N SER A 158 -7.44 -8.23 8.90
CA SER A 158 -8.45 -8.65 7.90
C SER A 158 -9.76 -9.12 8.53
N GLY A 159 -9.82 -9.27 9.85
CA GLY A 159 -11.03 -9.68 10.56
C GLY A 159 -11.07 -9.10 11.97
N GLY A 160 -11.67 -7.92 12.12
CA GLY A 160 -12.30 -7.37 13.34
C GLY A 160 -11.47 -7.18 14.63
N SER A 161 -10.40 -7.92 14.84
CA SER A 161 -9.61 -7.96 16.06
C SER A 161 -8.52 -6.92 15.99
N ARG A 162 -8.72 -5.89 16.82
CA ARG A 162 -7.92 -4.69 16.95
C ARG A 162 -6.56 -5.04 17.58
N LEU A 163 -5.58 -5.44 16.76
CA LEU A 163 -4.27 -5.77 17.30
C LEU A 163 -3.55 -4.47 17.66
N LEU A 164 -3.50 -4.16 18.96
CA LEU A 164 -2.83 -2.99 19.50
C LEU A 164 -1.32 -3.18 19.35
N ARG A 165 -0.73 -2.63 18.28
CA ARG A 165 0.72 -2.55 18.17
C ARG A 165 1.19 -1.30 18.90
N SER A 166 1.79 -1.49 20.06
CA SER A 166 2.59 -0.46 20.72
C SER A 166 4.03 -0.58 20.26
N ARG A 167 4.56 0.46 19.63
CA ARG A 167 5.99 0.61 19.39
C ARG A 167 6.55 1.68 20.32
N LEU A 168 7.75 1.42 20.82
CA LEU A 168 8.54 2.38 21.57
C LEU A 168 9.41 3.15 20.58
N LEU A 169 9.35 4.46 20.68
CA LEU A 169 10.11 5.42 19.91
C LEU A 169 11.00 6.19 20.87
N THR A 170 12.28 6.34 20.62
CA THR A 170 13.07 7.32 21.37
C THR A 170 12.59 8.73 21.00
N CYS A 171 12.23 9.54 21.99
CA CYS A 171 11.78 10.91 21.75
C CYS A 171 12.92 11.74 21.17
N LEU A 172 12.76 12.20 19.92
CA LEU A 172 13.64 13.20 19.31
C LEU A 172 13.18 14.58 19.77
N ARG A 173 13.59 15.03 20.96
CA ARG A 173 13.52 16.47 21.26
C ARG A 173 14.64 17.15 20.47
N ASN A 174 14.27 18.07 19.57
CA ASN A 174 15.17 18.94 18.80
C ASN A 174 16.15 18.25 17.83
N GLY A 175 15.72 17.22 17.10
CA GLY A 175 16.46 16.72 15.92
C GLY A 175 17.75 15.96 16.21
N SER A 176 18.12 15.76 17.48
CA SER A 176 19.27 14.94 17.88
C SER A 176 18.78 13.66 18.56
N PRO A 177 19.25 12.46 18.16
CA PRO A 177 18.95 11.22 18.87
C PRO A 177 19.60 11.26 20.26
N ILE A 178 18.78 11.39 21.31
CA ILE A 178 19.24 11.13 22.67
C ILE A 178 19.53 9.63 22.74
N ALA A 179 20.79 9.28 23.01
CA ALA A 179 21.18 7.90 23.27
C ALA A 179 20.29 7.34 24.38
N ALA A 180 19.62 6.21 24.11
CA ALA A 180 18.83 5.51 25.12
C ALA A 180 19.71 5.29 26.36
N PRO A 181 19.30 5.73 27.57
CA PRO A 181 20.06 5.43 28.76
C PRO A 181 20.11 3.90 28.93
N ARG A 182 21.33 3.36 29.02
CA ARG A 182 21.53 1.95 29.35
C ARG A 182 20.83 1.70 30.68
N SER A 183 19.91 0.73 30.64
CA SER A 183 19.09 0.27 31.75
C SER A 183 19.83 0.31 33.09
N SER A 184 19.47 1.28 33.93
CA SER A 184 19.55 1.15 35.38
C SER A 184 18.12 1.18 35.89
N GLY A 185 17.79 0.19 36.72
CA GLY A 185 16.46 -0.37 36.88
C GLY A 185 15.34 0.62 37.20
N CYS A 186 14.17 0.35 36.63
CA CYS A 186 12.91 0.85 37.16
C CYS A 186 12.01 -0.36 37.43
N SER A 187 12.02 -0.79 38.68
CA SER A 187 11.14 -1.79 39.26
C SER A 187 9.70 -1.29 39.25
N ALA A 188 8.80 -2.18 38.83
CA ALA A 188 7.41 -2.34 39.21
C ALA A 188 6.46 -1.13 39.15
N LEU A 189 5.38 -1.29 38.38
CA LEU A 189 4.03 -1.29 38.95
C LEU A 189 3.10 -2.10 38.05
N SER A 190 2.92 -3.36 38.46
CA SER A 190 1.83 -4.23 38.08
C SER A 190 0.51 -3.55 38.45
N THR A 191 -0.34 -3.25 37.48
CA THR A 191 -1.77 -3.11 37.71
C THR A 191 -2.46 -4.30 37.06
N ARG A 192 -2.75 -5.30 37.90
CA ARG A 192 -3.69 -6.38 37.63
C ARG A 192 -5.06 -5.75 37.31
N THR A 193 -5.60 -6.09 36.14
CA THR A 193 -7.05 -6.06 35.92
C THR A 193 -7.61 -7.44 36.19
N ARG A 194 -8.48 -7.50 37.21
CA ARG A 194 -9.36 -8.59 37.67
C ARG A 194 -8.69 -9.82 38.29
#